data_AF-A0A7L2JSV9-F1
#
_entry.id   AF-A0A7L2JSV9-F1
#
_cell.length_a   1.000
_cell.length_b   1.000
_cell.length_c   1.000
_cell.angle_alpha   90.00
_cell.angle_beta   90.00
_cell.angle_gamma   90.00
#
_symmetry.space_group_name_H-M   'P 1'
#
loop_
_entity.id
_entity.type
_entity.pdbx_description
1 polymer ?
#
loop_
_entity_poly.entity_id
_entity_poly.type
_entity_poly.pdbx_seq_one_letter_code
_entity_poly.pdbx_strand_id
1 'polypeptide(L)'
;LQDIIPQPLLDQYLSMTDPARAQTVDTEIAKHCAYSLPGVALTLGRQNWHCLKDTYETLASDVQWKVRRTLAFSIHELAVILGDQLTAADLVPIFNGFLKDLDEVRIGVLKHLYDFLKLLHADKRREYLYQLQEFVVTDNSRNWRFRYELAEQLILILELYNANDVYDYLRHIALTLCSDKVSEVRWISFKLVVAILQKFYANSANALGLNFINELVVRFRHCSKWVGRQAFAFICQVG
;
A
#
# COMPACT_ATOMS: atom_id res chain seq x y z
N LEU A 1 -26.18 -14.72 -15.73
CA LEU A 1 -27.18 -13.64 -15.62
C LEU A 1 -27.47 -13.45 -14.14
N GLN A 2 -27.39 -12.23 -13.65
CA GLN A 2 -27.68 -11.88 -12.26
C GLN A 2 -29.13 -11.40 -12.12
N ASP A 3 -29.72 -11.54 -10.94
CA ASP A 3 -31.11 -11.20 -10.62
C ASP A 3 -31.25 -10.10 -9.54
N ILE A 4 -30.13 -9.47 -9.16
CA ILE A 4 -30.05 -8.48 -8.08
C ILE A 4 -30.46 -7.09 -8.54
N ILE A 5 -30.02 -6.67 -9.72
CA ILE A 5 -30.34 -5.37 -10.32
C ILE A 5 -30.96 -5.54 -11.72
N PRO A 6 -31.77 -4.58 -12.20
CA PRO A 6 -32.27 -4.60 -13.57
C PRO A 6 -31.13 -4.69 -14.59
N GLN A 7 -31.19 -5.67 -15.50
CA GLN A 7 -30.16 -5.90 -16.53
C GLN A 7 -29.81 -4.63 -17.35
N PRO A 8 -30.77 -3.78 -17.75
CA PRO A 8 -30.44 -2.55 -18.48
C PRO A 8 -29.55 -1.58 -17.69
N LEU A 9 -29.65 -1.56 -16.36
CA LEU A 9 -28.78 -0.71 -15.53
C LEU A 9 -27.36 -1.27 -15.47
N LEU A 10 -27.23 -2.60 -15.38
CA LEU A 10 -25.93 -3.25 -15.45
C LEU A 10 -25.28 -3.01 -16.81
N ASP A 11 -25.99 -3.25 -17.90
CA ASP A 11 -25.48 -3.04 -19.26
C ASP A 11 -25.03 -1.58 -19.48
N GLN A 12 -25.81 -0.63 -18.99
CA GLN A 12 -25.45 0.79 -19.05
C GLN A 12 -24.16 1.07 -18.28
N TYR A 13 -23.98 0.49 -17.10
CA TYR A 13 -22.76 0.62 -16.31
C TYR A 13 -21.54 -0.01 -17.00
N LEU A 14 -21.67 -1.24 -17.51
CA LEU A 14 -20.59 -1.94 -18.22
C LEU A 14 -20.17 -1.20 -19.50
N SER A 15 -21.11 -0.54 -20.19
CA SER A 15 -20.79 0.25 -21.37
C SER A 15 -19.98 1.52 -21.09
N MET A 16 -19.79 1.92 -19.82
CA MET A 16 -18.97 3.08 -19.46
C MET A 16 -17.48 2.89 -19.78
N THR A 17 -17.03 1.63 -19.95
CA THR A 17 -15.66 1.28 -20.35
C THR A 17 -15.51 0.99 -21.84
N ASP A 18 -16.57 1.17 -22.64
CA ASP A 18 -16.54 0.93 -24.09
C ASP A 18 -15.57 1.91 -24.78
N PRO A 19 -14.55 1.44 -25.52
CA PRO A 19 -13.63 2.29 -26.27
C PRO A 19 -14.31 3.29 -27.21
N ALA A 20 -15.45 2.92 -27.82
CA ALA A 20 -16.19 3.80 -28.72
C ALA A 20 -16.79 5.02 -27.99
N ARG A 21 -17.18 4.84 -26.72
CA ARG A 21 -17.66 5.91 -25.83
C ARG A 21 -16.51 6.67 -25.18
N ALA A 22 -15.39 6.00 -24.89
CA ALA A 22 -14.19 6.61 -24.32
C ALA A 22 -13.50 7.61 -25.28
N GLN A 23 -13.61 7.40 -26.59
CA GLN A 23 -13.03 8.30 -27.61
C GLN A 23 -13.86 9.57 -27.86
N THR A 24 -15.10 9.64 -27.37
CA THR A 24 -16.08 10.65 -27.79
C THR A 24 -16.52 11.58 -26.64
N VAL A 25 -15.56 12.26 -26.00
CA VAL A 25 -15.73 13.55 -25.27
C VAL A 25 -15.50 13.52 -23.75
N ASP A 26 -15.49 12.39 -23.03
CA ASP A 26 -15.39 12.47 -21.55
C ASP A 26 -14.49 11.41 -20.87
N THR A 27 -13.22 11.78 -20.67
CA THR A 27 -12.25 11.02 -19.86
C THR A 27 -12.68 10.86 -18.38
N GLU A 28 -13.70 11.58 -17.92
CA GLU A 28 -14.24 11.40 -16.57
C GLU A 28 -15.21 10.21 -16.46
N ILE A 29 -15.79 9.70 -17.57
CA ILE A 29 -16.73 8.56 -17.50
C ILE A 29 -16.05 7.30 -16.95
N ALA A 30 -14.89 6.92 -17.49
CA ALA A 30 -14.14 5.76 -17.02
C ALA A 30 -13.70 5.93 -15.55
N LYS A 31 -13.35 7.15 -15.16
CA LYS A 31 -12.99 7.49 -13.77
C LYS A 31 -14.20 7.38 -12.83
N HIS A 32 -15.39 7.84 -13.24
CA HIS A 32 -16.63 7.67 -12.48
C HIS A 32 -17.04 6.20 -12.37
N CYS A 33 -16.83 5.42 -13.42
CA CYS A 33 -16.99 3.96 -13.40
C CYS A 33 -16.05 3.35 -12.34
N ALA A 34 -14.74 3.64 -12.42
CA ALA A 34 -13.76 3.17 -11.43
C ALA A 34 -14.10 3.58 -9.99
N TYR A 35 -14.58 4.82 -9.79
CA TYR A 35 -14.95 5.32 -8.46
C TYR A 35 -16.14 4.57 -7.85
N SER A 36 -17.15 4.24 -8.66
CA SER A 36 -18.38 3.59 -8.20
C SER A 36 -18.30 2.06 -8.16
N LEU A 37 -17.27 1.47 -8.78
CA LEU A 37 -17.12 0.01 -8.93
C LEU A 37 -17.21 -0.78 -7.61
N PRO A 38 -16.54 -0.39 -6.50
CA PRO A 38 -16.71 -1.11 -5.24
C PRO A 38 -18.16 -1.12 -4.74
N GLY A 39 -18.89 -0.02 -4.91
CA GLY A 39 -20.31 0.07 -4.53
C GLY A 39 -21.21 -0.82 -5.40
N VAL A 40 -20.93 -0.90 -6.70
CA VAL A 40 -21.65 -1.81 -7.62
C VAL A 40 -21.33 -3.27 -7.28
N ALA A 41 -20.06 -3.59 -7.01
CA ALA A 41 -19.64 -4.93 -6.59
C ALA A 41 -20.29 -5.35 -5.26
N LEU A 42 -20.39 -4.42 -4.30
CA LEU A 42 -21.08 -4.66 -3.04
C LEU A 42 -22.57 -4.97 -3.27
N THR A 43 -23.21 -4.21 -4.16
CA THR A 43 -24.64 -4.39 -4.49
C THR A 43 -24.89 -5.72 -5.16
N LEU A 44 -24.11 -6.07 -6.19
CA LEU A 44 -24.23 -7.33 -6.92
C LEU A 44 -23.84 -8.55 -6.08
N GLY A 45 -22.95 -8.36 -5.11
CA GLY A 45 -22.38 -9.40 -4.29
C GLY A 45 -21.35 -10.25 -5.02
N ARG A 46 -20.47 -10.90 -4.26
CA ARG A 46 -19.34 -11.68 -4.79
C ARG A 46 -19.72 -12.80 -5.76
N GLN A 47 -20.92 -13.37 -5.64
CA GLN A 47 -21.40 -14.42 -6.55
C GLN A 47 -21.55 -13.92 -7.99
N ASN A 48 -21.80 -12.63 -8.15
CA ASN A 48 -21.98 -11.95 -9.44
C ASN A 48 -20.73 -11.18 -9.88
N TRP A 49 -19.56 -11.42 -9.26
CA TRP A 49 -18.30 -10.77 -9.64
C TRP A 49 -17.91 -10.99 -11.11
N HIS A 50 -18.28 -12.16 -11.66
CA HIS A 50 -18.09 -12.48 -13.07
C HIS A 50 -18.73 -11.44 -14.03
N CYS A 51 -19.74 -10.68 -13.60
CA CYS A 51 -20.32 -9.60 -14.39
C CYS A 51 -19.47 -8.33 -14.44
N LEU A 52 -18.58 -8.11 -13.46
CA LEU A 52 -17.77 -6.90 -13.32
C LEU A 52 -16.29 -7.11 -13.61
N LYS A 53 -15.83 -8.37 -13.63
CA LYS A 53 -14.42 -8.73 -13.76
C LYS A 53 -13.75 -8.05 -14.96
N ASP A 54 -14.31 -8.22 -16.16
CA ASP A 54 -13.73 -7.67 -17.39
C ASP A 54 -13.71 -6.12 -17.36
N THR A 55 -14.74 -5.50 -16.78
CA THR A 55 -14.79 -4.05 -16.57
C THR A 55 -13.70 -3.58 -15.60
N TYR A 56 -13.47 -4.33 -14.51
CA TYR A 56 -12.41 -4.02 -13.56
C TYR A 56 -11.02 -4.14 -14.19
N GLU A 57 -10.76 -5.21 -14.95
CA GLU A 57 -9.49 -5.42 -15.66
C GLU A 57 -9.23 -4.33 -16.70
N THR A 58 -10.29 -3.93 -17.43
CA THR A 58 -10.23 -2.83 -18.41
C THR A 58 -9.84 -1.51 -17.73
N LEU A 59 -10.50 -1.16 -16.63
CA LEU A 59 -10.21 0.06 -15.87
C LEU A 59 -8.82 0.02 -15.21
N ALA A 60 -8.38 -1.15 -14.74
CA ALA A 60 -7.06 -1.33 -14.13
C ALA A 60 -5.93 -1.17 -15.15
N SER A 61 -6.20 -1.40 -16.43
CA SER A 61 -5.26 -1.24 -17.54
C SER A 61 -5.50 0.02 -18.36
N ASP A 62 -6.36 0.93 -17.88
CA ASP A 62 -6.74 2.15 -18.60
C ASP A 62 -5.51 3.03 -18.87
N VAL A 63 -5.45 3.64 -20.05
CA VAL A 63 -4.34 4.52 -20.46
C VAL A 63 -4.19 5.74 -19.52
N GLN A 64 -5.27 6.20 -18.91
CA GLN A 64 -5.29 7.32 -17.99
C GLN A 64 -4.93 6.87 -16.57
N TRP A 65 -3.77 7.29 -16.07
CA TRP A 65 -3.33 6.96 -14.71
C TRP A 65 -4.34 7.39 -13.63
N LYS A 66 -5.16 8.42 -13.87
CA LYS A 66 -6.20 8.86 -12.93
C LYS A 66 -7.29 7.80 -12.72
N VAL A 67 -7.60 7.01 -13.74
CA VAL A 67 -8.56 5.89 -13.66
C VAL A 67 -7.94 4.76 -12.84
N ARG A 68 -6.74 4.31 -13.23
CA ARG A 68 -5.97 3.28 -12.49
C ARG A 68 -5.77 3.65 -11.03
N ARG A 69 -5.39 4.90 -10.76
CA ARG A 69 -5.28 5.45 -9.41
C ARG A 69 -6.58 5.30 -8.63
N THR A 70 -7.73 5.60 -9.25
CA THR A 70 -9.02 5.49 -8.56
C THR A 70 -9.27 4.06 -8.06
N LEU A 71 -8.95 3.05 -8.87
CA LEU A 71 -9.01 1.65 -8.44
C LEU A 71 -7.96 1.29 -7.40
N ALA A 72 -6.74 1.79 -7.53
CA ALA A 72 -5.67 1.55 -6.55
C ALA A 72 -6.08 2.00 -5.13
N PHE A 73 -6.85 3.08 -5.01
CA PHE A 73 -7.37 3.57 -3.73
C PHE A 73 -8.48 2.69 -3.14
N SER A 74 -9.19 1.89 -3.93
CA SER A 74 -10.35 1.12 -3.48
C SER A 74 -10.18 -0.41 -3.58
N ILE A 75 -9.02 -0.90 -4.02
CA ILE A 75 -8.77 -2.34 -4.19
C ILE A 75 -8.90 -3.14 -2.90
N HIS A 76 -8.57 -2.55 -1.74
CA HIS A 76 -8.73 -3.18 -0.43
C HIS A 76 -10.20 -3.37 -0.04
N GLU A 77 -11.08 -2.41 -0.36
CA GLU A 77 -12.52 -2.55 -0.16
C GLU A 77 -13.09 -3.66 -1.05
N LEU A 78 -12.62 -3.73 -2.30
CA LEU A 78 -13.03 -4.78 -3.23
C LEU A 78 -12.57 -6.15 -2.74
N ALA A 79 -11.37 -6.26 -2.17
CA ALA A 79 -10.89 -7.51 -1.56
C ALA A 79 -11.79 -7.99 -0.40
N VAL A 80 -12.28 -7.07 0.44
CA VAL A 80 -13.27 -7.41 1.49
C VAL A 80 -14.57 -7.95 0.89
N ILE A 81 -15.08 -7.31 -0.16
CA ILE A 81 -16.31 -7.72 -0.84
C ILE A 81 -16.18 -9.12 -1.43
N LEU A 82 -15.09 -9.36 -2.17
CA LEU A 82 -14.86 -10.58 -2.95
C LEU A 82 -14.42 -11.77 -2.08
N GLY A 83 -13.70 -11.52 -0.99
CA GLY A 83 -13.14 -12.55 -0.11
C GLY A 83 -11.94 -13.28 -0.72
N ASP A 84 -11.38 -14.22 0.04
CA ASP A 84 -10.03 -14.75 -0.16
C ASP A 84 -9.79 -15.35 -1.56
N GLN A 85 -10.67 -16.23 -2.03
CA GLN A 85 -10.47 -16.96 -3.30
C GLN A 85 -10.43 -16.03 -4.51
N LEU A 86 -11.42 -15.13 -4.62
CA LEU A 86 -11.50 -14.16 -5.71
C LEU A 86 -10.42 -13.08 -5.59
N THR A 87 -10.09 -12.65 -4.37
CA THR A 87 -8.99 -11.70 -4.15
C THR A 87 -7.66 -12.28 -4.65
N ALA A 88 -7.38 -13.54 -4.31
CA ALA A 88 -6.15 -14.21 -4.74
C ALA A 88 -6.09 -14.42 -6.26
N ALA A 89 -7.22 -14.79 -6.88
CA ALA A 89 -7.28 -15.06 -8.31
C ALA A 89 -7.25 -13.79 -9.17
N ASP A 90 -8.04 -12.78 -8.79
CA ASP A 90 -8.37 -11.65 -9.67
C ASP A 90 -7.77 -10.32 -9.21
N LEU A 91 -7.63 -10.08 -7.89
CA LEU A 91 -7.14 -8.79 -7.39
C LEU A 91 -5.63 -8.75 -7.17
N VAL A 92 -5.01 -9.84 -6.72
CA VAL A 92 -3.56 -9.91 -6.50
C VAL A 92 -2.75 -9.58 -7.77
N PRO A 93 -3.09 -10.09 -8.98
CA PRO A 93 -2.39 -9.70 -10.19
C PRO A 93 -2.48 -8.19 -10.49
N ILE A 94 -3.66 -7.59 -10.28
CA ILE A 94 -3.90 -6.16 -10.51
C ILE A 94 -3.17 -5.31 -9.48
N PHE A 95 -3.21 -5.70 -8.20
CA PHE A 95 -2.45 -5.08 -7.12
C PHE A 95 -0.95 -5.04 -7.45
N ASN A 96 -0.40 -6.17 -7.92
CA ASN A 96 1.00 -6.26 -8.35
C ASN A 96 1.31 -5.37 -9.57
N GLY A 97 0.31 -5.15 -10.44
CA GLY A 97 0.40 -4.18 -11.52
C GLY A 97 0.52 -2.75 -10.99
N PHE A 98 -0.35 -2.35 -10.06
CA PHE A 98 -0.32 -1.02 -9.44
C PHE A 98 0.96 -0.73 -8.66
N LEU A 99 1.61 -1.73 -8.07
CA LEU A 99 2.91 -1.56 -7.40
C LEU A 99 4.02 -1.10 -8.36
N LYS A 100 3.93 -1.49 -9.63
CA LYS A 100 4.90 -1.19 -10.70
C LYS A 100 4.50 0.01 -11.56
N ASP A 101 3.40 0.66 -11.22
CA ASP A 101 2.86 1.81 -11.95
C ASP A 101 3.57 3.11 -11.51
N LEU A 102 3.12 4.26 -12.01
CA LEU A 102 3.60 5.58 -11.60
C LEU A 102 3.36 5.83 -10.11
N ASP A 103 4.22 6.64 -9.46
CA ASP A 103 4.06 7.05 -8.06
C ASP A 103 2.63 7.59 -7.75
N GLU A 104 1.99 8.27 -8.70
CA GLU A 104 0.62 8.78 -8.60
C GLU A 104 -0.44 7.68 -8.44
N VAL A 105 -0.18 6.47 -8.95
CA VAL A 105 -1.04 5.28 -8.79
C VAL A 105 -0.59 4.48 -7.57
N ARG A 106 0.73 4.25 -7.42
CA ARG A 106 1.32 3.51 -6.29
C ARG A 106 0.88 4.04 -4.93
N ILE A 107 0.69 5.36 -4.80
CA ILE A 107 0.23 5.98 -3.54
C ILE A 107 -1.14 5.49 -3.10
N GLY A 108 -2.01 5.09 -4.04
CA GLY A 108 -3.31 4.51 -3.71
C GLY A 108 -3.18 3.14 -3.04
N VAL A 109 -2.32 2.29 -3.60
CA VAL A 109 -1.96 1.01 -2.97
C VAL A 109 -1.29 1.24 -1.62
N LEU A 110 -0.31 2.16 -1.56
CA LEU A 110 0.45 2.40 -0.35
C LEU A 110 -0.45 2.79 0.82
N LYS A 111 -1.39 3.73 0.60
CA LYS A 111 -2.35 4.19 1.62
C LYS A 111 -3.22 3.11 2.25
N HIS A 112 -3.39 1.99 1.57
CA HIS A 112 -4.21 0.87 2.01
C HIS A 112 -3.44 -0.45 2.00
N LEU A 113 -2.09 -0.36 2.08
CA LEU A 113 -1.20 -1.49 1.95
C LEU A 113 -1.41 -2.48 3.09
N TYR A 114 -1.50 -1.97 4.32
CA TYR A 114 -1.83 -2.79 5.48
C TYR A 114 -3.18 -3.50 5.31
N ASP A 115 -4.22 -2.75 4.93
CA ASP A 115 -5.59 -3.28 4.82
C ASP A 115 -5.68 -4.40 3.78
N PHE A 116 -5.06 -4.21 2.61
CA PHE A 116 -5.03 -5.25 1.58
C PHE A 116 -4.18 -6.46 2.00
N LEU A 117 -2.96 -6.24 2.50
CA LEU A 117 -2.08 -7.34 2.89
C LEU A 117 -2.70 -8.19 3.99
N LYS A 118 -3.38 -7.59 4.98
CA LYS A 118 -4.04 -8.31 6.08
C LYS A 118 -5.05 -9.35 5.61
N LEU A 119 -5.68 -9.14 4.45
CA LEU A 119 -6.66 -10.05 3.86
C LEU A 119 -6.00 -11.27 3.17
N LEU A 120 -4.69 -11.22 2.89
CA LEU A 120 -3.98 -12.31 2.25
C LEU A 120 -3.51 -13.34 3.28
N HIS A 121 -3.41 -14.61 2.88
CA HIS A 121 -2.79 -15.67 3.68
C HIS A 121 -1.30 -15.37 3.96
N ALA A 122 -0.80 -15.86 5.10
CA ALA A 122 0.54 -15.53 5.60
C ALA A 122 1.67 -15.80 4.60
N ASP A 123 1.61 -16.94 3.88
CA ASP A 123 2.62 -17.31 2.88
C ASP A 123 2.66 -16.29 1.74
N LYS A 124 1.49 -15.89 1.24
CA LYS A 124 1.36 -14.89 0.19
C LYS A 124 1.81 -13.51 0.66
N ARG A 125 1.44 -13.10 1.89
CA ARG A 125 1.92 -11.83 2.48
C ARG A 125 3.44 -11.77 2.53
N ARG A 126 4.10 -12.87 2.92
CA ARG A 126 5.57 -12.92 3.04
C ARG A 126 6.28 -12.58 1.73
N GLU A 127 5.70 -12.93 0.58
CA GLU A 127 6.26 -12.59 -0.74
C GLU A 127 6.41 -11.07 -0.97
N TYR A 128 5.60 -10.24 -0.29
CA TYR A 128 5.64 -8.79 -0.41
C TYR A 128 6.77 -8.12 0.39
N LEU A 129 7.45 -8.82 1.31
CA LEU A 129 8.52 -8.23 2.14
C LEU A 129 9.64 -7.59 1.31
N TYR A 130 10.01 -8.22 0.19
CA TYR A 130 11.01 -7.68 -0.74
C TYR A 130 10.50 -6.45 -1.49
N GLN A 131 9.23 -6.46 -1.89
CA GLN A 131 8.60 -5.37 -2.64
C GLN A 131 8.47 -4.09 -1.79
N LEU A 132 8.38 -4.23 -0.45
CA LEU A 132 8.35 -3.06 0.44
C LEU A 132 9.57 -2.15 0.31
N GLN A 133 10.73 -2.70 -0.08
CA GLN A 133 11.92 -1.88 -0.33
C GLN A 133 11.78 -0.98 -1.55
N GLU A 134 10.97 -1.38 -2.54
CA GLU A 134 10.76 -0.59 -3.76
C GLU A 134 10.02 0.73 -3.49
N PHE A 135 9.24 0.82 -2.41
CA PHE A 135 8.56 2.06 -2.02
C PHE A 135 9.50 3.14 -1.48
N VAL A 136 10.74 2.80 -1.11
CA VAL A 136 11.73 3.79 -0.66
C VAL A 136 12.22 4.63 -1.85
N VAL A 137 12.27 4.03 -3.04
CA VAL A 137 12.67 4.69 -4.28
C VAL A 137 11.42 5.21 -4.98
N THR A 138 11.29 6.53 -4.97
CA THR A 138 10.24 7.28 -5.67
C THR A 138 10.79 7.85 -6.97
N ASP A 139 9.99 7.87 -8.04
CA ASP A 139 10.36 8.48 -9.32
C ASP A 139 10.70 9.97 -9.14
N ASN A 140 10.01 10.62 -8.21
CA ASN A 140 10.25 12.02 -7.86
C ASN A 140 10.78 12.15 -6.43
N SER A 141 12.07 12.49 -6.29
CA SER A 141 12.71 12.72 -4.98
C SER A 141 12.01 13.79 -4.10
N ARG A 142 11.21 14.69 -4.69
CA ARG A 142 10.41 15.68 -3.96
C ARG A 142 9.11 15.11 -3.37
N ASN A 143 8.73 13.89 -3.70
CA ASN A 143 7.51 13.23 -3.23
C ASN A 143 7.66 12.73 -1.77
N TRP A 144 7.95 13.66 -0.86
CA TRP A 144 8.15 13.34 0.55
C TRP A 144 6.87 12.80 1.21
N ARG A 145 5.68 13.19 0.71
CA ARG A 145 4.39 12.68 1.21
C ARG A 145 4.24 11.18 0.99
N PHE A 146 4.76 10.66 -0.11
CA PHE A 146 4.80 9.22 -0.36
C PHE A 146 5.67 8.49 0.66
N ARG A 147 6.86 9.02 0.95
CA ARG A 147 7.78 8.44 1.95
C ARG A 147 7.26 8.59 3.38
N TYR A 148 6.52 9.66 3.66
CA TYR A 148 5.79 9.84 4.92
C TYR A 148 4.71 8.77 5.07
N GLU A 149 3.87 8.57 4.04
CA GLU A 149 2.84 7.52 4.02
C GLU A 149 3.47 6.13 4.17
N LEU A 150 4.61 5.86 3.52
CA LEU A 150 5.34 4.60 3.70
C LEU A 150 5.68 4.34 5.17
N ALA A 151 6.13 5.36 5.90
CA ALA A 151 6.44 5.22 7.31
C ALA A 151 5.18 4.90 8.15
N GLU A 152 4.05 5.56 7.87
CA GLU A 152 2.78 5.30 8.56
C GLU A 152 2.30 3.86 8.32
N GLN A 153 2.34 3.41 7.07
CA GLN A 153 1.89 2.08 6.68
C GLN A 153 2.82 1.00 7.24
N LEU A 154 4.14 1.24 7.27
CA LEU A 154 5.08 0.30 7.86
C LEU A 154 4.84 0.08 9.35
N ILE A 155 4.38 1.09 10.10
CA ILE A 155 4.02 0.94 11.52
C ILE A 155 2.88 -0.08 11.66
N LEU A 156 1.84 0.03 10.85
CA LEU A 156 0.70 -0.90 10.86
C LEU A 156 1.14 -2.30 10.42
N ILE A 157 1.93 -2.39 9.36
CA ILE A 157 2.40 -3.65 8.78
C ILE A 157 3.28 -4.46 9.74
N LEU A 158 3.88 -3.83 10.76
CA LEU A 158 4.67 -4.55 11.77
C LEU A 158 3.89 -5.71 12.41
N GLU A 159 2.57 -5.59 12.60
CA GLU A 159 1.78 -6.66 13.21
C GLU A 159 1.64 -7.90 12.31
N LEU A 160 1.79 -7.75 10.99
CA LEU A 160 1.56 -8.81 10.00
C LEU A 160 2.73 -9.80 9.89
N TYR A 161 3.90 -9.45 10.41
CA TYR A 161 5.15 -10.19 10.28
C TYR A 161 5.78 -10.54 11.62
N ASN A 162 6.63 -11.56 11.67
CA ASN A 162 7.37 -11.91 12.88
C ASN A 162 8.59 -10.98 13.09
N ALA A 163 9.24 -11.09 14.25
CA ALA A 163 10.38 -10.24 14.59
C ALA A 163 11.58 -10.40 13.63
N ASN A 164 11.86 -11.60 13.14
CA ASN A 164 12.97 -11.83 12.21
C ASN A 164 12.72 -11.14 10.87
N ASP A 165 11.51 -11.24 10.33
CA ASP A 165 11.15 -10.58 9.07
C ASP A 165 11.22 -9.06 9.18
N VAL A 166 10.71 -8.50 10.29
CA VAL A 166 10.81 -7.06 10.54
C VAL A 166 12.27 -6.63 10.62
N TYR A 167 13.12 -7.41 11.29
CA TYR A 167 14.53 -7.14 11.37
C TYR A 167 15.21 -7.24 10.00
N ASP A 168 14.97 -8.29 9.21
CA ASP A 168 15.69 -8.52 7.96
C ASP A 168 15.26 -7.58 6.82
N TYR A 169 13.97 -7.25 6.75
CA TYR A 169 13.42 -6.51 5.60
C TYR A 169 13.08 -5.05 5.91
N LEU A 170 12.49 -4.77 7.08
CA LEU A 170 11.93 -3.45 7.38
C LEU A 170 12.91 -2.51 8.09
N ARG A 171 13.89 -3.05 8.83
CA ARG A 171 14.86 -2.22 9.58
C ARG A 171 15.58 -1.21 8.69
N HIS A 172 16.02 -1.65 7.50
CA HIS A 172 16.78 -0.82 6.57
C HIS A 172 15.96 0.32 6.00
N ILE A 173 14.66 0.08 5.76
CA ILE A 173 13.72 1.10 5.31
C ILE A 173 13.56 2.16 6.40
N ALA A 174 13.29 1.74 7.65
CA ALA A 174 13.12 2.66 8.78
C ALA A 174 14.36 3.55 9.00
N LEU A 175 15.56 2.97 8.98
CA LEU A 175 16.82 3.72 9.14
C LEU A 175 17.09 4.70 7.98
N THR A 176 16.66 4.35 6.77
CA THR A 176 16.75 5.23 5.61
C THR A 176 15.83 6.44 5.77
N LEU A 177 14.57 6.21 6.19
CA LEU A 177 13.60 7.29 6.43
C LEU A 177 14.00 8.21 7.60
N CYS A 178 14.67 7.69 8.63
CA CYS A 178 15.25 8.51 9.71
C CYS A 178 16.30 9.51 9.22
N SER A 179 16.88 9.26 8.05
CA SER A 179 17.88 10.11 7.40
C SER A 179 17.30 10.94 6.24
N ASP A 180 15.96 11.01 6.11
CA ASP A 180 15.31 11.77 5.04
C ASP A 180 15.67 13.26 5.09
N LYS A 181 15.62 13.93 3.94
CA LYS A 181 15.87 15.37 3.81
C LYS A 181 14.76 16.19 4.48
N VAL A 182 13.52 15.69 4.49
CA VAL A 182 12.33 16.37 5.04
C VAL A 182 12.12 15.99 6.51
N SER A 183 11.91 16.99 7.36
CA SER A 183 11.74 16.83 8.82
C SER A 183 10.56 15.94 9.20
N GLU A 184 9.45 16.09 8.49
CA GLU A 184 8.19 15.40 8.74
C GLU A 184 8.34 13.90 8.52
N VAL A 185 9.06 13.51 7.46
CA VAL A 185 9.40 12.11 7.17
C VAL A 185 10.29 11.53 8.28
N ARG A 186 11.30 12.30 8.72
CA ARG A 186 12.14 11.88 9.85
C ARG A 186 11.31 11.66 11.11
N TRP A 187 10.41 12.58 11.44
CA TRP A 187 9.60 12.51 12.66
C TRP A 187 8.72 11.27 12.72
N ILE A 188 8.01 10.94 11.64
CA ILE A 188 7.20 9.71 11.60
C ILE A 188 8.08 8.46 11.64
N SER A 189 9.25 8.48 11.00
CA SER A 189 10.16 7.33 11.03
C SER A 189 10.77 7.06 12.41
N PHE A 190 10.89 8.06 13.29
CA PHE A 190 11.29 7.82 14.69
C PHE A 190 10.25 6.99 15.43
N LYS A 191 8.95 7.27 15.19
CA LYS A 191 7.86 6.43 15.72
C LYS A 191 7.94 5.00 15.16
N LEU A 192 8.24 4.85 13.87
CA LEU A 192 8.46 3.53 13.25
C LEU A 192 9.62 2.76 13.91
N VAL A 193 10.76 3.40 14.13
CA VAL A 193 11.90 2.77 14.83
C VAL A 193 11.52 2.31 16.24
N VAL A 194 10.80 3.14 16.99
CA VAL A 194 10.31 2.79 18.33
C VAL A 194 9.34 1.61 18.27
N ALA A 195 8.40 1.61 17.33
CA ALA A 195 7.46 0.51 17.14
C ALA A 195 8.17 -0.81 16.78
N ILE A 196 9.23 -0.77 15.97
CA ILE A 196 10.07 -1.93 15.67
C ILE A 196 10.77 -2.46 16.94
N LEU A 197 11.36 -1.57 17.75
CA LEU A 197 11.99 -1.96 19.03
C LEU A 197 10.98 -2.59 19.99
N GLN A 198 9.82 -1.95 20.16
CA GLN A 198 8.73 -2.48 20.98
C GLN A 198 8.31 -3.87 20.52
N LYS A 199 8.20 -4.10 19.21
CA LYS A 199 7.90 -5.43 18.67
C LYS A 199 8.95 -6.46 19.07
N PHE A 200 10.24 -6.13 18.95
CA PHE A 200 11.30 -7.09 19.32
C PHE A 200 11.24 -7.48 20.80
N TYR A 201 11.07 -6.51 21.70
CA TYR A 201 10.98 -6.79 23.13
C TYR A 201 9.68 -7.50 23.51
N ALA A 202 8.55 -7.13 22.91
CA ALA A 202 7.26 -7.82 23.12
C ALA A 202 7.30 -9.29 22.67
N ASN A 203 8.16 -9.64 21.70
CA ASN A 203 8.35 -11.00 21.21
C ASN A 203 9.57 -11.70 21.83
N SER A 204 10.14 -11.17 22.92
CA SER A 204 11.34 -11.71 23.58
C SER A 204 12.58 -11.83 22.66
N ALA A 205 12.60 -11.12 21.53
CA ALA A 205 13.69 -11.11 20.57
C ALA A 205 14.79 -10.12 20.98
N ASN A 206 15.30 -10.27 22.21
CA ASN A 206 16.21 -9.30 22.84
C ASN A 206 17.51 -9.08 22.03
N ALA A 207 18.02 -10.13 21.39
CA ALA A 207 19.21 -10.03 20.55
C ALA A 207 18.98 -9.11 19.33
N LEU A 208 17.81 -9.21 18.68
CA LEU A 208 17.44 -8.32 17.57
C LEU A 208 17.28 -6.88 18.05
N GLY A 209 16.63 -6.69 19.20
CA GLY A 209 16.52 -5.39 19.86
C GLY A 209 17.87 -4.73 20.14
N LEU A 210 18.79 -5.45 20.78
CA LEU A 210 20.13 -4.97 21.08
C LEU A 210 20.93 -4.64 19.81
N ASN A 211 20.88 -5.52 18.80
CA ASN A 211 21.55 -5.27 17.54
C ASN A 211 21.00 -4.02 16.84
N PHE A 212 19.69 -3.83 16.86
CA PHE A 212 19.06 -2.67 16.26
C PHE A 212 19.41 -1.37 17.01
N ILE A 213 19.44 -1.39 18.35
CA ILE A 213 19.93 -0.25 19.16
C ILE A 213 21.38 0.08 18.84
N ASN A 214 22.25 -0.93 18.72
CA ASN A 214 23.65 -0.72 18.35
C ASN A 214 23.77 -0.05 16.97
N GLU A 215 22.95 -0.44 16.00
CA GLU A 215 22.90 0.20 14.68
C GLU A 215 22.44 1.66 14.77
N LEU A 216 21.42 1.96 15.59
CA LEU A 216 20.97 3.33 15.84
C LEU A 216 22.07 4.20 16.49
N VAL A 217 22.82 3.63 17.44
CA VAL A 217 23.94 4.31 18.10
C VAL A 217 25.05 4.62 17.09
N VAL A 218 25.48 3.62 16.31
CA VAL A 218 26.54 3.80 15.31
C VAL A 218 26.12 4.82 14.26
N ARG A 219 24.87 4.77 13.78
CA ARG A 219 24.38 5.60 12.68
C ARG A 219 24.02 7.02 13.10
N PHE A 220 23.37 7.21 14.24
CA PHE A 220 22.78 8.49 14.65
C PHE A 220 23.50 9.14 15.83
N ARG A 221 23.77 8.40 16.93
CA ARG A 221 24.44 8.97 18.11
C ARG A 221 25.85 9.47 17.78
N HIS A 222 26.61 8.70 17.00
CA HIS A 222 27.95 9.04 16.58
C HIS A 222 28.01 9.74 15.21
N CYS A 223 26.86 10.22 14.70
CA CYS A 223 26.82 10.91 13.42
C CYS A 223 27.68 12.20 13.46
N SER A 224 28.51 12.41 12.43
CA SER A 224 29.30 13.63 12.29
C SER A 224 28.42 14.87 12.12
N LYS A 225 27.24 14.71 11.52
CA LYS A 225 26.26 15.78 11.32
C LYS A 225 25.37 15.96 12.55
N TRP A 226 25.15 17.21 12.95
CA TRP A 226 24.24 17.58 14.04
C TRP A 226 22.85 16.95 13.89
N VAL A 227 22.27 16.99 12.67
CA VAL A 227 20.93 16.46 12.39
C VAL A 227 20.83 14.97 12.73
N GLY A 228 21.88 14.19 12.49
CA GLY A 228 21.90 12.77 12.85
C GLY A 228 21.94 12.56 14.37
N ARG A 229 22.73 13.35 15.09
CA ARG A 229 22.76 13.29 16.57
C ARG A 229 21.43 13.71 17.19
N GLN A 230 20.79 14.73 16.61
CA GLN A 230 19.45 15.18 17.00
C GLN A 230 18.41 14.07 16.76
N ALA A 231 18.48 13.35 15.65
CA ALA A 231 17.61 12.21 15.37
C ALA A 231 17.69 11.14 16.47
N PHE A 232 18.90 10.82 16.96
CA PHE A 232 19.06 9.88 18.07
C PHE A 232 18.35 10.36 19.34
N ALA A 233 18.51 11.63 19.71
CA ALA A 233 17.83 12.21 20.87
C ALA A 233 16.30 12.13 20.74
N PHE A 234 15.77 12.40 19.55
CA PHE A 234 14.33 12.28 19.30
C PHE A 234 13.82 10.84 19.31
N ILE A 235 14.58 9.88 18.78
CA ILE A 235 14.23 8.46 18.87
C ILE A 235 14.13 8.04 20.35
N CYS A 236 15.10 8.46 21.18
CA CYS A 236 15.07 8.20 22.62
C CYS A 236 13.96 8.95 23.37
N GLN A 237 13.45 10.07 22.84
CA GLN A 237 12.36 10.83 23.45
C GLN A 237 10.98 10.23 23.11
N VAL A 238 10.84 9.64 21.91
CA VAL A 238 9.59 9.06 21.42
C VAL A 238 9.32 7.68 22.03
N GLY A 239 10.36 6.92 22.39
CA GLY A 239 10.29 5.60 23.01
C GLY A 239 10.22 5.65 24.52
#